data_AF-A0A7I8IUI6-F1
#
_entry.id   AF-A0A7I8IUI6-F1
#
_cell.length_a   1.000
_cell.length_b   1.000
_cell.length_c   1.000
_cell.angle_alpha   90.00
_cell.angle_beta   90.00
_cell.angle_gamma   90.00
#
_symmetry.space_group_name_H-M   'P 1'
#
loop_
_entity.id
_entity.type
_entity.pdbx_description
1 polymer ?
#
loop_
_entity_poly.entity_id
_entity_poly.type
_entity_poly.pdbx_seq_one_letter_code
_entity_poly.pdbx_strand_id
1 'polypeptide(L)'
;MNPHHLEKKKQISVSPVVFSGVGEADQPEDADGEQPSAAAGNLKSKLKAMRPKKPYDKVEKSDSMRMEIRSRRARKLIAETLKIADSPGHRNFAL
;
A
#
# COMPACT_ATOMS: atom_id res chain seq x y z
N MET A 1 49.05 21.82 1.74
CA MET A 1 47.96 22.18 0.81
C MET A 1 46.83 21.20 1.03
N ASN A 2 45.71 21.64 1.61
CA ASN A 2 44.56 20.78 1.93
C ASN A 2 43.51 20.87 0.83
N PRO A 3 43.08 19.77 0.20
CA PRO A 3 41.96 19.81 -0.73
C PRO A 3 40.64 19.66 0.05
N HIS A 4 39.86 20.73 0.06
CA HIS A 4 38.49 20.78 0.54
C HIS A 4 37.60 19.93 -0.38
N HIS A 5 37.13 18.77 0.07
CA HIS A 5 36.12 17.99 -0.65
C HIS A 5 34.74 18.43 -0.14
N LEU A 6 33.99 19.15 -0.98
CA LEU A 6 32.67 19.68 -0.65
C LEU A 6 31.60 18.60 -0.95
N GLU A 7 31.14 17.91 0.09
CA GLU A 7 30.02 16.97 -0.01
C GLU A 7 28.72 17.71 -0.35
N LYS A 8 28.19 17.43 -1.55
CA LYS A 8 26.86 17.92 -1.97
C LYS A 8 25.79 17.05 -1.30
N LYS A 9 25.21 17.54 -0.20
CA LYS A 9 24.03 16.91 0.43
C LYS A 9 22.84 17.02 -0.51
N LYS A 10 22.33 15.87 -0.97
CA LYS A 10 21.13 15.78 -1.80
C LYS A 10 19.91 16.03 -0.91
N GLN A 11 19.28 17.19 -1.08
CA GLN A 11 18.08 17.58 -0.35
C GLN A 11 16.89 16.79 -0.89
N ILE A 12 16.36 15.85 -0.11
CA ILE A 12 15.16 15.10 -0.45
C ILE A 12 13.97 15.85 0.14
N SER A 13 13.19 16.51 -0.71
CA SER A 13 11.92 17.13 -0.32
C SER A 13 10.83 16.07 -0.35
N VAL A 14 10.28 15.74 0.82
CA VAL A 14 9.07 14.92 0.94
C VAL A 14 7.89 15.85 1.14
N SER A 15 6.97 15.89 0.17
CA SER A 15 5.72 16.63 0.28
C SER A 15 4.73 15.85 1.15
N PRO A 16 3.93 16.53 2.01
CA PRO A 16 2.91 15.86 2.80
C PRO A 16 1.77 15.34 1.91
N VAL A 17 1.40 14.08 2.10
CA VAL A 17 0.22 13.46 1.49
C VAL A 17 -1.01 13.85 2.33
N VAL A 18 -1.95 14.57 1.73
CA VAL A 18 -3.22 14.93 2.37
C VAL A 18 -4.23 13.82 2.09
N PHE A 19 -4.67 13.11 3.14
CA PHE A 19 -5.72 12.10 3.06
C PHE A 19 -7.08 12.78 3.12
N SER A 20 -7.80 12.79 2.00
CA SER A 20 -9.18 13.28 1.93
C SER A 20 -10.10 12.25 2.57
N GLY A 21 -10.70 12.61 3.71
CA GLY A 21 -11.69 11.78 4.39
C GLY A 21 -12.91 11.53 3.51
N VAL A 22 -13.36 10.28 3.50
CA VAL A 22 -14.65 9.85 2.98
C VAL A 22 -15.74 10.34 3.93
N GLY A 23 -16.59 11.24 3.45
CA GLY A 23 -17.82 11.63 4.14
C GLY A 23 -18.87 10.55 3.94
N GLU A 24 -19.29 9.93 5.04
CA GLU A 24 -20.45 9.04 5.09
C GLU A 24 -21.68 9.93 5.32
N ALA A 25 -22.41 10.21 4.25
CA ALA A 25 -23.70 10.89 4.29
C ALA A 25 -24.80 9.85 4.10
N ASP A 26 -25.69 9.79 5.07
CA ASP A 26 -26.84 8.88 5.08
C ASP A 26 -28.02 9.49 4.30
N GLN A 27 -28.67 8.61 3.54
CA GLN A 27 -30.05 8.60 3.03
C GLN A 27 -30.41 9.04 1.60
N PRO A 28 -31.39 8.30 0.99
CA PRO A 28 -31.66 8.25 -0.45
C PRO A 28 -32.94 9.01 -0.83
N GLU A 29 -32.90 9.74 -1.94
CA GLU A 29 -34.07 10.42 -2.51
C GLU A 29 -34.04 10.24 -4.03
N ASP A 30 -35.16 9.75 -4.58
CA ASP A 30 -35.39 9.43 -5.98
C ASP A 30 -35.28 10.66 -6.90
N ALA A 31 -34.45 10.59 -7.95
CA ALA A 31 -34.53 11.49 -9.10
C ALA A 31 -33.82 10.92 -10.34
N ASP A 32 -34.65 10.43 -11.24
CA ASP A 32 -34.45 10.25 -12.67
C ASP A 32 -33.83 11.48 -13.36
N GLY A 33 -32.69 11.28 -14.02
CA GLY A 33 -31.97 12.34 -14.73
C GLY A 33 -30.67 11.84 -15.36
N GLU A 34 -30.76 11.36 -16.60
CA GLU A 34 -29.63 10.91 -17.40
C GLU A 34 -28.82 12.10 -17.94
N GLN A 35 -27.61 12.35 -17.39
CA GLN A 35 -26.52 13.08 -18.06
C GLN A 35 -25.16 12.64 -17.49
N PRO A 36 -24.46 11.63 -18.04
CA PRO A 36 -23.04 11.43 -17.74
C PRO A 36 -22.23 12.52 -18.45
N SER A 37 -22.09 13.68 -17.80
CA SER A 37 -21.24 14.78 -18.24
C SER A 37 -19.80 14.30 -18.46
N ALA A 38 -19.44 14.07 -19.72
CA ALA A 38 -18.13 14.13 -20.38
C ALA A 38 -16.85 13.54 -19.74
N ALA A 39 -16.88 12.93 -18.55
CA ALA A 39 -15.74 12.23 -17.95
C ALA A 39 -15.75 10.72 -18.27
N ALA A 40 -16.89 10.17 -18.70
CA ALA A 40 -17.05 8.75 -19.01
C ALA A 40 -16.42 8.31 -20.35
N GLY A 41 -16.14 9.25 -21.26
CA GLY A 41 -15.59 8.96 -22.60
C GLY A 41 -14.13 8.47 -22.57
N ASN A 42 -13.35 8.91 -21.58
CA ASN A 42 -11.90 8.69 -21.56
C ASN A 42 -11.49 7.57 -20.59
N LEU A 43 -12.41 7.10 -19.75
CA LEU A 43 -12.17 6.00 -18.81
C LEU A 43 -12.34 4.63 -19.51
N LYS A 44 -13.36 4.50 -20.38
CA LYS A 44 -13.64 3.25 -21.12
C LYS A 44 -12.51 2.90 -22.10
N SER A 45 -11.94 3.89 -22.78
CA SER A 45 -10.80 3.72 -23.68
C SER A 45 -9.49 3.41 -22.94
N LYS A 46 -9.26 4.04 -21.78
CA LYS A 46 -8.11 3.73 -20.92
C LYS A 46 -8.19 2.31 -20.34
N LEU A 47 -9.37 1.83 -19.93
CA LEU A 47 -9.55 0.46 -19.44
C LEU A 47 -9.26 -0.59 -20.53
N LYS A 48 -9.68 -0.33 -21.77
CA LYS A 48 -9.42 -1.23 -22.92
C LYS A 48 -7.96 -1.21 -23.38
N ALA A 49 -7.23 -0.12 -23.10
CA ALA A 49 -5.79 -0.01 -23.35
C ALA A 49 -4.92 -0.68 -22.26
N MET A 50 -5.50 -1.06 -21.13
CA MET A 50 -4.80 -1.86 -20.12
C MET A 50 -4.72 -3.30 -20.63
N ARG A 51 -3.51 -3.71 -21.04
CA ARG A 51 -3.24 -5.10 -21.42
C ARG A 51 -3.73 -6.01 -20.28
N PRO A 52 -4.44 -7.11 -20.58
CA PRO A 52 -4.84 -8.07 -19.55
C PRO A 52 -3.56 -8.52 -18.84
N LYS A 53 -3.46 -8.24 -17.54
CA LYS A 53 -2.39 -8.80 -16.72
C LYS A 53 -2.51 -10.32 -16.83
N LYS A 54 -1.40 -10.98 -17.15
CA LYS A 54 -1.36 -12.45 -17.14
C LYS A 54 -1.92 -12.92 -15.80
N PRO A 55 -2.78 -13.95 -15.77
CA PRO A 55 -3.23 -14.53 -14.51
C PRO A 55 -1.99 -14.83 -13.68
N TYR A 56 -1.97 -14.34 -12.44
CA TYR A 56 -0.85 -14.58 -11.55
C TYR A 56 -0.78 -16.08 -11.27
N ASP A 57 0.33 -16.70 -11.64
CA ASP A 57 0.59 -18.08 -11.26
C ASP A 57 0.67 -18.13 -9.74
N LYS A 58 -0.33 -18.77 -9.13
CA LYS A 58 -0.34 -18.98 -7.68
C LYS A 58 0.81 -19.93 -7.36
N VAL A 59 1.92 -19.37 -6.89
CA VAL A 59 3.08 -20.16 -6.48
C VAL A 59 2.74 -20.85 -5.17
N GLU A 60 2.72 -22.18 -5.18
CA GLU A 60 2.68 -22.98 -3.96
C GLU A 60 3.88 -22.63 -3.08
N LYS A 61 3.69 -22.65 -1.76
CA LYS A 61 4.81 -22.36 -0.85
C LYS A 61 5.91 -23.42 -1.05
N SER A 62 7.15 -22.97 -1.22
CA SER A 62 8.30 -23.86 -1.26
C SER A 62 8.52 -24.56 0.09
N ASP A 63 9.17 -25.71 0.07
CA ASP A 63 9.49 -26.44 1.31
C ASP A 63 10.37 -25.61 2.25
N SER A 64 11.32 -24.84 1.71
CA SER A 64 12.16 -23.92 2.47
C SER A 64 11.33 -22.92 3.28
N MET A 65 10.36 -22.28 2.63
CA MET A 65 9.46 -21.32 3.26
C MET A 65 8.56 -21.99 4.30
N ARG A 66 8.06 -23.20 4.01
CA ARG A 66 7.24 -23.97 4.97
C ARG A 66 8.06 -24.36 6.21
N MET A 67 9.33 -24.74 6.06
CA MET A 67 10.19 -25.03 7.20
C MET A 67 10.50 -23.80 8.04
N GLU A 68 10.79 -22.67 7.38
CA GLU A 68 11.15 -21.42 8.06
C GLU A 68 9.99 -20.90 8.92
N ILE A 69 8.77 -20.88 8.39
CA ILE A 69 7.56 -20.49 9.14
C ILE A 69 7.31 -21.42 10.34
N ARG A 70 7.62 -22.72 10.21
CA ARG A 70 7.47 -23.70 11.31
C ARG A 70 8.54 -23.56 12.40
N SER A 71 9.63 -22.83 12.14
CA SER A 71 10.69 -22.63 13.11
C SER A 71 10.19 -21.89 14.35
N ARG A 72 10.78 -22.19 15.52
CA ARG A 72 10.40 -21.53 16.79
C ARG A 72 10.68 -20.02 16.74
N ARG A 73 11.78 -19.62 16.10
CA ARG A 73 12.19 -18.22 15.97
C ARG A 73 11.19 -17.41 15.14
N ALA A 74 10.78 -17.94 13.98
CA ALA A 74 9.77 -17.28 13.14
C ALA A 74 8.44 -17.13 13.87
N ARG A 75 7.97 -18.19 14.55
CA ARG A 75 6.72 -18.11 15.34
C ARG A 75 6.76 -17.06 16.44
N LYS A 76 7.89 -16.94 17.13
CA LYS A 76 8.08 -15.93 18.18
C LYS A 76 7.98 -14.51 17.60
N LEU A 77 8.70 -14.24 16.51
CA LEU A 77 8.66 -12.94 15.83
C LEU A 77 7.25 -12.58 15.35
N ILE A 78 6.53 -13.54 14.77
CA ILE A 78 5.13 -13.36 14.32
C ILE A 78 4.22 -13.05 15.51
N ALA A 79 4.35 -13.79 16.62
CA ALA A 79 3.52 -13.55 17.81
C ALA A 79 3.79 -12.17 18.42
N GLU A 80 5.05 -11.76 18.49
CA GLU A 80 5.43 -10.43 18.99
C GLU A 80 4.88 -9.32 18.10
N THR A 81 5.00 -9.45 16.78
CA THR A 81 4.45 -8.46 15.83
C THR A 81 2.92 -8.39 15.84
N LEU A 82 2.23 -9.53 15.96
CA LEU A 82 0.77 -9.57 16.11
C LEU A 82 0.33 -8.83 17.38
N LYS A 83 0.98 -9.09 18.51
CA LYS A 83 0.68 -8.42 19.78
C LYS A 83 0.85 -6.90 19.69
N ILE A 84 1.88 -6.43 18.98
CA ILE A 84 2.11 -5.00 18.75
C ILE A 84 1.01 -4.41 17.86
N ALA A 85 0.62 -5.12 16.79
CA ALA A 85 -0.42 -4.67 15.88
C ALA A 85 -1.79 -4.52 16.57
N ASP A 86 -2.12 -5.42 17.49
CA ASP A 86 -3.36 -5.36 18.27
C ASP A 86 -3.39 -4.19 19.27
N SER A 87 -2.25 -3.57 19.58
CA SER A 87 -2.12 -2.43 20.50
C SER A 87 -1.53 -1.20 19.79
N PRO A 88 -2.29 -0.57 18.86
CA PRO A 88 -1.84 0.61 18.13
C PRO A 88 -1.54 1.76 19.10
N GLY A 89 -0.29 2.19 19.16
CA GLY A 89 0.18 3.28 20.03
C GLY A 89 1.43 2.94 20.84
N HIS A 90 1.74 1.66 21.03
CA HIS A 90 3.00 1.24 21.64
C HIS A 90 4.07 1.09 20.56
N ARG A 91 4.90 2.13 20.38
CA ARG A 91 6.06 2.12 19.47
C ARG A 91 7.20 1.25 20.02
N ASN A 92 6.98 -0.05 20.09
CA ASN A 92 8.06 -1.02 20.27
C ASN A 92 8.25 -1.73 18.94
N PHE A 93 9.07 -1.13 18.06
CA PHE A 93 9.57 -1.84 16.90
C PHE A 93 10.60 -2.86 17.41
N ALA A 94 10.28 -4.15 17.31
CA ALA A 94 11.21 -5.22 17.60
C ALA A 94 12.31 -5.20 16.51
N LEU A 95 13.46 -4.62 16.85
CA LEU A 95 14.73 -4.71 16.12
C LEU A 95 15.70 -5.58 16.92
#